data_AF-A0A3D8T8W7-F1
#
_entry.id   AF-A0A3D8T8W7-F1
#
_cell.length_a   1.000
_cell.length_b   1.000
_cell.length_c   1.000
_cell.angle_alpha   90.00
_cell.angle_beta   90.00
_cell.angle_gamma   90.00
#
_symmetry.space_group_name_H-M   'P 1'
#
loop_
_entity.id
_entity.type
_entity.pdbx_description
1 polymer ?
#
loop_
_entity_poly.entity_id
_entity_poly.type
_entity_poly.pdbx_seq_one_letter_code
_entity_poly.pdbx_strand_id
1 'polypeptide(L)'
;MLRSRFRGVWVLVLFFLFFLWRVVNFIQIFSAHSGPAITQEQIKVAVEANSTGRPEYIPKIIHQVYHDWSGQGMPADWDQVAQKCKDVNPGWAYKGCQESFTPLIYYPAFTTDGGRGALSNNVLGSRPNHPFWKLMTDSLQPYNYDYFFPYVTISWASGQWFETDVWERYQRSHPLREEDQIYRVMMDDRPGSDPWVFFTHERGGTWVNWDNRMFLWIGDHLWLIGLAVGAVIVLPAWVVIMIACPKRKGSSGEDIETAERRASALSKLQGRFA
;
A
#
# COMPACT_ATOMS: atom_id res chain seq x y z
N MET A 1 13.24 -7.44 -42.38
CA MET A 1 13.90 -7.77 -41.09
C MET A 1 14.02 -6.59 -40.12
N LEU A 2 14.35 -5.36 -40.54
CA LEU A 2 14.49 -4.23 -39.60
C LEU A 2 13.19 -3.92 -38.82
N ARG A 3 12.03 -3.89 -39.50
CA ARG A 3 10.71 -3.63 -38.89
C ARG A 3 10.27 -4.65 -37.83
N SER A 4 10.67 -5.92 -37.92
CA SER A 4 10.33 -6.93 -36.89
C SER A 4 11.21 -6.82 -35.65
N ARG A 5 12.49 -6.41 -35.81
CA ARG A 5 13.40 -6.14 -34.70
C ARG A 5 12.96 -4.95 -33.86
N PHE A 6 12.49 -3.87 -34.51
CA PHE A 6 11.91 -2.72 -33.80
C PHE A 6 10.61 -3.06 -33.06
N ARG A 7 9.74 -3.90 -33.64
CA ARG A 7 8.52 -4.36 -32.96
C ARG A 7 8.81 -5.18 -31.70
N GLY A 8 9.78 -6.08 -31.73
CA GLY A 8 10.18 -6.86 -30.56
C GLY A 8 10.72 -6.00 -29.40
N VAL A 9 11.51 -4.98 -29.71
CA VAL A 9 12.03 -4.03 -28.72
C VAL A 9 10.90 -3.26 -28.04
N TRP A 10 9.92 -2.76 -28.80
CA TRP A 10 8.79 -2.03 -28.20
C TRP A 10 7.88 -2.91 -27.34
N VAL A 11 7.67 -4.18 -27.71
CA VAL A 11 6.91 -5.13 -26.87
C VAL A 11 7.61 -5.34 -25.53
N LEU A 12 8.94 -5.52 -25.54
CA LEU A 12 9.73 -5.66 -24.31
C LEU A 12 9.68 -4.38 -23.47
N VAL A 13 9.84 -3.20 -24.09
CA VAL A 13 9.74 -1.92 -23.39
C VAL A 13 8.37 -1.75 -22.74
N LEU A 14 7.28 -2.01 -23.46
CA LEU A 14 5.92 -1.92 -22.91
C LEU A 14 5.69 -2.93 -21.78
N PHE A 15 6.23 -4.15 -21.91
CA PHE A 15 6.19 -5.14 -20.85
C PHE A 15 6.91 -4.67 -19.57
N PHE A 16 8.13 -4.13 -19.71
CA PHE A 16 8.88 -3.59 -18.58
C PHE A 16 8.21 -2.37 -17.95
N LEU A 17 7.64 -1.46 -18.75
CA LEU A 17 6.89 -0.31 -18.25
C LEU A 17 5.64 -0.76 -17.49
N PHE A 18 4.89 -1.73 -18.03
CA PHE A 18 3.75 -2.31 -17.34
C PHE A 18 4.17 -2.97 -16.02
N PHE A 19 5.24 -3.77 -16.04
CA PHE A 19 5.76 -4.43 -14.84
C PHE A 19 6.23 -3.42 -13.79
N LEU A 20 7.00 -2.40 -14.20
CA LEU A 20 7.45 -1.32 -13.33
C LEU A 20 6.25 -0.60 -12.71
N TRP A 21 5.22 -0.28 -13.51
CA TRP A 21 3.98 0.32 -13.01
C TRP A 21 3.28 -0.57 -11.99
N ARG A 22 3.22 -1.90 -12.20
CA ARG A 22 2.67 -2.85 -11.23
C ARG A 22 3.49 -2.88 -9.93
N VAL A 23 4.82 -2.89 -10.01
CA VAL A 23 5.71 -2.86 -8.84
C VAL A 23 5.55 -1.56 -8.06
N VAL A 24 5.52 -0.41 -8.74
CA VAL A 24 5.31 0.89 -8.09
C VAL A 24 3.95 0.92 -7.38
N ASN A 25 2.86 0.50 -8.03
CA ASN A 25 1.55 0.44 -7.39
C ASN A 25 1.53 -0.48 -6.16
N PHE A 26 2.23 -1.61 -6.22
CA PHE A 26 2.35 -2.50 -5.07
C PHE A 26 3.13 -1.84 -3.92
N ILE A 27 4.22 -1.13 -4.20
CA ILE A 27 4.99 -0.40 -3.19
C ILE A 27 4.16 0.71 -2.52
N GLN A 28 3.24 1.33 -3.24
CA GLN A 28 2.34 2.36 -2.68
C GLN A 28 1.47 1.82 -1.53
N ILE A 29 1.17 0.51 -1.50
CA ILE A 29 0.44 -0.14 -0.40
C ILE A 29 1.23 -0.10 0.92
N PHE A 30 2.54 0.14 0.88
CA PHE A 30 3.39 0.25 2.07
C PHE A 30 3.80 1.69 2.39
N SER A 31 3.24 2.67 1.66
CA SER A 31 3.49 4.09 1.88
C SER A 31 2.44 4.69 2.82
N ALA A 32 2.54 5.98 3.13
CA ALA A 32 1.52 6.66 3.91
C ALA A 32 0.14 6.56 3.23
N HIS A 33 -0.87 6.13 3.99
CA HIS A 33 -2.21 5.93 3.49
C HIS A 33 -3.09 7.18 3.53
N SER A 34 -4.05 7.23 2.61
CA SER A 34 -5.03 8.31 2.55
C SER A 34 -6.02 8.24 3.73
N GLY A 35 -6.55 9.41 4.08
CA GLY A 35 -7.50 9.56 5.18
C GLY A 35 -6.88 9.92 6.52
N PRO A 36 -7.71 10.42 7.45
CA PRO A 36 -7.29 10.85 8.77
C PRO A 36 -6.78 9.66 9.59
N ALA A 37 -5.53 9.74 10.02
CA ALA A 37 -4.98 8.90 11.09
C ALA A 37 -5.26 9.56 12.43
N ILE A 38 -5.78 8.78 13.38
CA ILE A 38 -6.14 9.23 14.72
C ILE A 38 -5.58 8.26 15.76
N THR A 39 -5.02 8.82 16.83
CA THR A 39 -4.46 8.00 17.91
C THR A 39 -5.54 7.66 18.92
N GLN A 40 -5.38 6.55 19.64
CA GLN A 40 -6.41 6.12 20.58
C GLN A 40 -6.57 7.10 21.76
N GLU A 41 -5.49 7.75 22.16
CA GLU A 41 -5.54 8.85 23.14
C GLU A 41 -6.31 10.05 22.60
N GLN A 42 -6.08 10.46 21.35
CA GLN A 42 -6.84 11.55 20.73
C GLN A 42 -8.33 11.25 20.69
N ILE A 43 -8.71 10.00 20.37
CA ILE A 43 -10.11 9.56 20.40
C ILE A 43 -10.70 9.70 21.80
N LYS A 44 -9.97 9.23 22.82
CA LYS A 44 -10.41 9.31 24.22
C LYS A 44 -10.60 10.76 24.66
N VAL A 45 -9.59 11.60 24.45
CA VAL A 45 -9.60 13.03 24.84
C VAL A 45 -10.67 13.82 24.09
N ALA A 46 -10.85 13.59 22.79
CA ALA A 46 -11.84 14.33 21.99
C ALA A 46 -13.28 14.13 22.50
N VAL A 47 -13.57 12.95 23.04
CA VAL A 47 -14.90 12.60 23.55
C VAL A 47 -15.11 13.06 24.99
N GLU A 48 -14.05 13.00 25.80
CA GLU A 48 -14.04 13.56 27.16
C GLU A 48 -14.15 15.09 27.15
N ALA A 49 -13.58 15.76 26.14
CA ALA A 49 -13.59 17.22 26.03
C ALA A 49 -14.93 17.80 25.56
N ASN A 50 -15.59 17.20 24.56
CA ASN A 50 -16.90 17.66 24.07
C ASN A 50 -17.59 16.61 23.18
N SER A 51 -18.40 15.75 23.78
CA SER A 51 -19.30 14.82 23.07
C SER A 51 -20.71 15.38 22.85
N THR A 52 -21.07 16.48 23.51
CA THR A 52 -22.43 17.05 23.45
C THR A 52 -22.76 17.56 22.04
N GLY A 53 -23.76 16.95 21.42
CA GLY A 53 -24.25 17.31 20.09
C GLY A 53 -23.55 16.60 18.92
N ARG A 54 -22.55 15.73 19.16
CA ARG A 54 -21.99 14.89 18.11
C ARG A 54 -22.91 13.70 17.84
N PRO A 55 -23.23 13.38 16.58
CA PRO A 55 -24.03 12.20 16.26
C PRO A 55 -23.27 10.91 16.62
N GLU A 56 -23.96 9.97 17.24
CA GLU A 56 -23.48 8.59 17.40
C GLU A 56 -23.73 7.84 16.08
N TYR A 57 -22.67 7.41 15.41
CA TYR A 57 -22.74 6.72 14.12
C TYR A 57 -22.74 5.19 14.27
N ILE A 58 -21.83 4.65 15.09
CA ILE A 58 -21.66 3.20 15.25
C ILE A 58 -22.63 2.70 16.35
N PRO A 59 -23.45 1.67 16.07
CA PRO A 59 -24.30 1.09 17.09
C PRO A 59 -23.46 0.39 18.17
N LYS A 60 -23.97 0.35 19.40
CA LYS A 60 -23.31 -0.26 20.58
C LYS A 60 -23.43 -1.80 20.54
N ILE A 61 -22.98 -2.40 19.43
CA ILE A 61 -23.03 -3.83 19.12
C ILE A 61 -21.62 -4.27 18.74
N ILE A 62 -21.08 -5.25 19.45
CA ILE A 62 -19.76 -5.83 19.17
C ILE A 62 -19.93 -7.23 18.62
N HIS A 63 -19.35 -7.46 17.46
CA HIS A 63 -19.22 -8.79 16.87
C HIS A 63 -17.77 -9.26 17.02
N GLN A 64 -17.58 -10.45 17.57
CA GLN A 64 -16.31 -11.16 17.46
C GLN A 64 -16.51 -12.47 16.73
N VAL A 65 -15.65 -12.64 15.73
CA VAL A 65 -15.62 -13.81 14.89
C VAL A 65 -14.38 -14.61 15.27
N TYR A 66 -14.60 -15.79 15.83
CA TYR A 66 -13.58 -16.83 15.92
C TYR A 66 -13.98 -17.93 14.95
N HIS A 67 -13.09 -18.23 14.01
CA HIS A 67 -13.29 -19.35 13.10
C HIS A 67 -12.30 -20.46 13.48
N ASP A 68 -12.84 -21.61 13.86
CA ASP A 68 -12.06 -22.79 14.20
C ASP A 68 -11.95 -23.73 13.00
N TRP A 69 -10.84 -23.63 12.27
CA TRP A 69 -10.52 -24.55 11.18
C TRP A 69 -10.09 -25.95 11.68
N SER A 70 -9.78 -26.09 12.97
CA SER A 70 -9.20 -27.30 13.56
C SER A 70 -10.22 -28.21 14.25
N GLY A 71 -11.41 -27.68 14.56
CA GLY A 71 -12.43 -28.37 15.35
C GLY A 71 -12.07 -28.57 16.82
N GLN A 72 -11.03 -27.89 17.32
CA GLN A 72 -10.56 -27.98 18.71
C GLN A 72 -11.38 -27.13 19.69
N GLY A 73 -12.31 -26.32 19.19
CA GLY A 73 -13.15 -25.43 19.98
C GLY A 73 -12.47 -24.08 20.31
N MET A 74 -13.20 -23.22 21.02
CA MET A 74 -12.71 -21.92 21.44
C MET A 74 -11.56 -22.06 22.47
N PRO A 75 -10.43 -21.35 22.32
CA PRO A 75 -9.37 -21.36 23.32
C PRO A 75 -9.77 -20.72 24.66
N ALA A 76 -9.22 -21.20 25.77
CA ALA A 76 -9.61 -20.75 27.12
C ALA A 76 -9.20 -19.28 27.45
N ASP A 77 -8.16 -18.77 26.80
CA ASP A 77 -7.72 -17.37 26.90
C ASP A 77 -8.73 -16.38 26.29
N TRP A 78 -9.52 -16.83 25.30
CA TRP A 78 -10.55 -16.00 24.68
C TRP A 78 -11.71 -15.69 25.62
N ASP A 79 -12.04 -16.60 26.53
CA ASP A 79 -13.08 -16.35 27.53
C ASP A 79 -12.68 -15.19 28.44
N GLN A 80 -11.40 -15.05 28.79
CA GLN A 80 -10.93 -13.97 29.66
C GLN A 80 -11.05 -12.60 28.99
N VAL A 81 -10.60 -12.50 27.74
CA VAL A 81 -10.79 -11.30 26.91
C VAL A 81 -12.27 -11.00 26.75
N ALA A 82 -13.08 -12.04 26.52
CA ALA A 82 -14.51 -11.93 26.37
C ALA A 82 -15.30 -11.74 27.70
N GLN A 83 -14.67 -11.73 28.87
CA GLN A 83 -15.32 -11.27 30.09
C GLN A 83 -14.89 -9.84 30.41
N LYS A 84 -13.59 -9.53 30.31
CA LYS A 84 -13.03 -8.24 30.68
C LYS A 84 -13.78 -7.03 30.12
N CYS A 85 -14.06 -6.99 28.82
CA CYS A 85 -14.84 -5.86 28.29
C CYS A 85 -16.35 -5.91 28.51
N LYS A 86 -16.97 -7.04 28.95
CA LYS A 86 -18.39 -7.01 29.37
C LYS A 86 -18.47 -6.13 30.59
N ASP A 87 -17.50 -6.32 31.47
CA ASP A 87 -17.36 -5.59 32.71
C ASP A 87 -17.10 -4.10 32.45
N VAL A 88 -16.27 -3.75 31.44
CA VAL A 88 -15.96 -2.34 31.12
C VAL A 88 -16.94 -1.66 30.14
N ASN A 89 -17.89 -2.37 29.53
CA ASN A 89 -18.90 -1.82 28.62
C ASN A 89 -20.33 -2.26 29.01
N PRO A 90 -20.84 -1.86 30.19
CA PRO A 90 -22.19 -2.20 30.60
C PRO A 90 -23.21 -1.63 29.59
N GLY A 91 -24.10 -2.49 29.10
CA GLY A 91 -25.14 -2.13 28.11
C GLY A 91 -24.79 -2.37 26.65
N TRP A 92 -23.58 -2.85 26.33
CA TRP A 92 -23.20 -3.29 24.98
C TRP A 92 -23.43 -4.80 24.79
N ALA A 93 -23.86 -5.23 23.60
CA ALA A 93 -23.84 -6.65 23.21
C ALA A 93 -22.43 -7.02 22.73
N TYR A 94 -21.87 -8.15 23.18
CA TYR A 94 -20.46 -8.13 23.60
C TYR A 94 -19.51 -9.19 23.01
N LYS A 95 -18.23 -8.81 22.68
CA LYS A 95 -16.92 -9.52 22.93
C LYS A 95 -15.57 -8.65 22.80
N GLY A 96 -14.64 -8.60 23.81
CA GLY A 96 -13.15 -8.34 23.88
C GLY A 96 -12.40 -6.97 23.75
N CYS A 97 -11.96 -6.33 24.85
CA CYS A 97 -11.43 -4.93 24.94
C CYS A 97 -10.72 -4.64 26.29
N GLN A 98 -10.01 -3.50 26.36
CA GLN A 98 -9.35 -2.98 27.57
C GLN A 98 -10.11 -1.82 28.24
N GLU A 99 -10.72 -0.94 27.45
CA GLU A 99 -11.43 0.28 27.88
C GLU A 99 -12.79 0.38 27.20
N SER A 100 -13.59 1.39 27.57
CA SER A 100 -14.90 1.62 26.94
C SER A 100 -14.75 1.99 25.46
N PHE A 101 -15.54 1.39 24.58
CA PHE A 101 -15.60 1.74 23.15
C PHE A 101 -16.51 2.92 22.84
N THR A 102 -17.15 3.50 23.86
CA THR A 102 -18.02 4.68 23.70
C THR A 102 -17.37 5.80 22.90
N PRO A 103 -16.08 6.12 23.06
CA PRO A 103 -15.45 7.16 22.25
C PRO A 103 -15.40 6.86 20.74
N LEU A 104 -15.41 5.59 20.34
CA LEU A 104 -15.31 5.18 18.94
C LEU A 104 -16.61 5.39 18.17
N ILE A 105 -17.77 5.50 18.84
CA ILE A 105 -19.07 5.57 18.17
C ILE A 105 -19.30 6.87 17.39
N TYR A 106 -18.50 7.90 17.67
CA TYR A 106 -18.58 9.20 17.00
C TYR A 106 -17.83 9.24 15.66
N TYR A 107 -17.21 8.12 15.26
CA TYR A 107 -16.53 7.98 13.98
C TYR A 107 -17.37 7.11 13.04
N PRO A 108 -17.81 7.61 11.86
CA PRO A 108 -18.71 6.87 10.95
C PRO A 108 -18.21 5.50 10.51
N ALA A 109 -16.91 5.37 10.25
CA ALA A 109 -16.24 4.11 10.01
C ALA A 109 -14.76 4.19 10.33
N PHE A 110 -14.18 3.09 10.78
CA PHE A 110 -12.74 3.00 10.99
C PHE A 110 -12.20 1.59 10.79
N THR A 111 -10.92 1.52 10.45
CA THR A 111 -10.09 0.32 10.57
C THR A 111 -8.83 0.67 11.35
N THR A 112 -7.95 -0.27 11.58
CA THR A 112 -6.71 -0.04 12.32
C THR A 112 -5.50 0.06 11.42
N ASP A 113 -4.49 0.79 11.90
CA ASP A 113 -3.23 0.98 11.22
C ASP A 113 -2.09 0.69 12.17
N GLY A 114 -1.32 -0.37 11.88
CA GLY A 114 -0.15 -0.76 12.66
C GLY A 114 1.09 0.10 12.42
N GLY A 115 1.03 1.12 11.56
CA GLY A 115 2.13 2.02 11.25
C GLY A 115 3.23 1.41 10.37
N ARG A 116 2.99 0.24 9.77
CA ARG A 116 3.96 -0.56 8.97
C ARG A 116 3.61 -0.63 7.48
N GLY A 117 2.79 0.29 6.99
CA GLY A 117 2.25 0.26 5.64
C GLY A 117 0.80 -0.18 5.68
N ALA A 118 0.52 -1.42 5.27
CA ALA A 118 -0.85 -1.90 5.08
C ALA A 118 -1.73 -1.81 6.35
N LEU A 119 -3.00 -1.49 6.12
CA LEU A 119 -4.05 -1.46 7.13
C LEU A 119 -4.39 -2.86 7.63
N SER A 120 -4.96 -2.93 8.82
CA SER A 120 -5.24 -4.18 9.51
C SER A 120 -6.73 -4.38 9.76
N ASN A 121 -7.22 -5.54 9.30
CA ASN A 121 -8.61 -5.95 9.41
C ASN A 121 -8.95 -6.63 10.75
N ASN A 122 -8.11 -6.47 11.77
CA ASN A 122 -8.29 -7.09 13.10
C ASN A 122 -9.43 -6.42 13.90
N VAL A 123 -9.68 -5.13 13.70
CA VAL A 123 -10.77 -4.37 14.34
C VAL A 123 -11.39 -3.44 13.32
N LEU A 124 -12.69 -3.61 13.12
CA LEU A 124 -13.49 -2.85 12.16
C LEU A 124 -14.63 -2.16 12.91
N GLY A 125 -14.90 -0.90 12.57
CA GLY A 125 -16.02 -0.15 13.11
C GLY A 125 -16.81 0.55 12.02
N SER A 126 -18.15 0.56 12.14
CA SER A 126 -18.97 1.34 11.21
C SER A 126 -20.41 1.57 11.63
N ARG A 127 -20.97 2.68 11.14
CA ARG A 127 -22.42 2.84 11.01
C ARG A 127 -23.04 1.79 10.07
N PRO A 128 -24.33 1.48 10.23
CA PRO A 128 -25.02 0.59 9.30
C PRO A 128 -24.95 1.11 7.87
N ASN A 129 -24.74 0.19 6.92
CA ASN A 129 -24.73 0.46 5.47
C ASN A 129 -23.71 1.52 5.02
N HIS A 130 -22.59 1.68 5.73
CA HIS A 130 -21.55 2.61 5.29
C HIS A 130 -20.99 2.18 3.91
N PRO A 131 -20.87 3.10 2.94
CA PRO A 131 -20.55 2.77 1.56
C PRO A 131 -19.16 2.12 1.39
N PHE A 132 -18.18 2.48 2.23
CA PHE A 132 -16.87 1.80 2.25
C PHE A 132 -16.97 0.29 2.47
N TRP A 133 -17.67 -0.19 3.50
CA TRP A 133 -17.76 -1.63 3.76
C TRP A 133 -18.61 -2.37 2.73
N LYS A 134 -19.58 -1.67 2.12
CA LYS A 134 -20.32 -2.20 0.98
C LYS A 134 -19.39 -2.41 -0.22
N LEU A 135 -18.59 -1.41 -0.56
CA LEU A 135 -17.56 -1.52 -1.59
C LEU A 135 -16.55 -2.64 -1.28
N MET A 136 -16.10 -2.75 -0.02
CA MET A 136 -15.19 -3.82 0.41
C MET A 136 -15.81 -5.19 0.21
N THR A 137 -17.01 -5.42 0.73
CA THR A 137 -17.67 -6.72 0.62
C THR A 137 -17.99 -7.10 -0.84
N ASP A 138 -18.47 -6.14 -1.64
CA ASP A 138 -18.71 -6.34 -3.08
C ASP A 138 -17.41 -6.60 -3.86
N SER A 139 -16.26 -6.16 -3.34
CA SER A 139 -14.94 -6.35 -3.97
C SER A 139 -14.24 -7.66 -3.58
N LEU A 140 -14.79 -8.49 -2.68
CA LEU A 140 -14.11 -9.73 -2.24
C LEU A 140 -13.92 -10.75 -3.37
N GLN A 141 -14.96 -11.00 -4.17
CA GLN A 141 -14.93 -12.07 -5.19
C GLN A 141 -13.83 -11.85 -6.25
N PRO A 142 -13.65 -10.65 -6.81
CA PRO A 142 -12.57 -10.40 -7.77
C PRO A 142 -11.15 -10.58 -7.22
N TYR A 143 -10.95 -10.67 -5.90
CA TYR A 143 -9.64 -10.83 -5.25
C TYR A 143 -9.37 -12.27 -4.78
N ASN A 144 -10.35 -13.16 -4.94
CA ASN A 144 -10.26 -14.57 -4.53
C ASN A 144 -9.37 -15.38 -5.49
N TYR A 145 -8.06 -15.14 -5.43
CA TYR A 145 -7.04 -15.86 -6.19
C TYR A 145 -6.17 -16.71 -5.29
N ASP A 146 -5.87 -17.93 -5.74
CA ASP A 146 -4.88 -18.80 -5.11
C ASP A 146 -3.50 -18.55 -5.72
N TYR A 147 -2.63 -17.90 -4.96
CA TYR A 147 -1.22 -17.73 -5.31
C TYR A 147 -0.37 -18.87 -4.75
N PHE A 148 0.79 -19.09 -5.37
CA PHE A 148 1.76 -20.08 -4.90
C PHE A 148 2.23 -19.84 -3.46
N PHE A 149 2.37 -18.57 -3.07
CA PHE A 149 2.79 -18.17 -1.73
C PHE A 149 1.56 -17.94 -0.85
N PRO A 150 1.32 -18.77 0.20
CA PRO A 150 0.19 -18.59 1.10
C PRO A 150 0.06 -17.18 1.68
N TYR A 151 1.17 -16.54 2.06
CA TYR A 151 1.18 -15.17 2.57
C TYR A 151 0.57 -14.18 1.58
N VAL A 152 0.87 -14.35 0.28
CA VAL A 152 0.34 -13.49 -0.80
C VAL A 152 -1.15 -13.74 -0.96
N THR A 153 -1.59 -15.00 -0.99
CA THR A 153 -3.01 -15.39 -1.03
C THR A 153 -3.78 -14.76 0.12
N ILE A 154 -3.31 -14.93 1.35
CA ILE A 154 -3.96 -14.42 2.55
C ILE A 154 -4.03 -12.88 2.51
N SER A 155 -2.93 -12.23 2.14
CA SER A 155 -2.86 -10.76 2.13
C SER A 155 -3.75 -10.13 1.04
N TRP A 156 -3.84 -10.74 -0.15
CA TRP A 156 -4.61 -10.21 -1.28
C TRP A 156 -6.06 -10.69 -1.36
N ALA A 157 -6.43 -11.84 -0.79
CA ALA A 157 -7.80 -12.34 -0.91
C ALA A 157 -8.77 -11.53 -0.04
N SER A 158 -8.50 -11.48 1.26
CA SER A 158 -9.32 -10.75 2.23
C SER A 158 -8.50 -10.12 3.36
N GLY A 159 -7.18 -10.11 3.23
CA GLY A 159 -6.24 -9.61 4.24
C GLY A 159 -5.88 -8.14 4.08
N GLN A 160 -4.79 -7.76 4.74
CA GLN A 160 -4.29 -6.38 4.84
C GLN A 160 -4.10 -5.67 3.49
N TRP A 161 -3.60 -6.35 2.46
CA TRP A 161 -3.33 -5.70 1.16
C TRP A 161 -4.62 -5.46 0.37
N PHE A 162 -5.56 -6.40 0.42
CA PHE A 162 -6.90 -6.22 -0.11
C PHE A 162 -7.62 -5.03 0.52
N GLU A 163 -7.69 -5.01 1.85
CA GLU A 163 -8.37 -3.95 2.58
C GLU A 163 -7.77 -2.59 2.25
N THR A 164 -6.45 -2.50 2.25
CA THR A 164 -5.72 -1.26 1.93
C THR A 164 -5.99 -0.80 0.50
N ASP A 165 -6.01 -1.70 -0.48
CA ASP A 165 -6.31 -1.32 -1.86
C ASP A 165 -7.74 -0.78 -2.01
N VAL A 166 -8.73 -1.43 -1.38
CA VAL A 166 -10.11 -0.94 -1.39
C VAL A 166 -10.25 0.38 -0.63
N TRP A 167 -9.54 0.55 0.49
CA TRP A 167 -9.48 1.79 1.26
C TRP A 167 -9.00 2.97 0.40
N GLU A 168 -7.87 2.79 -0.28
CA GLU A 168 -7.30 3.80 -1.16
C GLU A 168 -8.22 4.12 -2.34
N ARG A 169 -8.88 3.11 -2.91
CA ARG A 169 -9.88 3.30 -3.98
C ARG A 169 -11.07 4.11 -3.50
N TYR A 170 -11.55 3.86 -2.29
CA TYR A 170 -12.66 4.60 -1.69
C TYR A 170 -12.30 6.05 -1.40
N GLN A 171 -11.13 6.32 -0.81
CA GLN A 171 -10.68 7.69 -0.51
C GLN A 171 -10.47 8.55 -1.77
N ARG A 172 -10.14 7.93 -2.91
CA ARG A 172 -10.00 8.64 -4.19
C ARG A 172 -11.33 9.03 -4.84
N SER A 173 -12.46 8.51 -4.33
CA SER A 173 -13.77 8.58 -5.00
C SER A 173 -14.56 9.89 -4.78
N HIS A 174 -13.87 11.03 -4.63
CA HIS A 174 -14.39 12.40 -4.36
C HIS A 174 -14.46 12.78 -2.86
N PRO A 175 -14.60 14.08 -2.51
CA PRO A 175 -14.67 14.51 -1.12
C PRO A 175 -15.81 13.79 -0.39
N LEU A 176 -15.45 13.09 0.69
CA LEU A 176 -16.41 12.33 1.48
C LEU A 176 -17.28 13.29 2.29
N ARG A 177 -18.59 13.00 2.33
CA ARG A 177 -19.50 13.59 3.31
C ARG A 177 -19.02 13.22 4.72
N GLU A 178 -19.33 14.02 5.72
CA GLU A 178 -18.90 13.75 7.11
C GLU A 178 -19.27 12.34 7.57
N GLU A 179 -20.51 11.91 7.32
CA GLU A 179 -21.01 10.58 7.63
C GLU A 179 -20.42 9.43 6.80
N ASP A 180 -19.66 9.74 5.74
CA ASP A 180 -19.00 8.78 4.86
C ASP A 180 -17.47 8.74 5.09
N GLN A 181 -16.97 9.52 6.05
CA GLN A 181 -15.56 9.56 6.40
C GLN A 181 -15.11 8.25 7.05
N ILE A 182 -13.93 7.80 6.63
CA ILE A 182 -13.26 6.63 7.18
C ILE A 182 -11.96 7.04 7.88
N TYR A 183 -11.72 6.49 9.06
CA TYR A 183 -10.60 6.84 9.93
C TYR A 183 -9.66 5.66 10.15
N ARG A 184 -8.36 5.95 10.21
CA ARG A 184 -7.35 4.96 10.60
C ARG A 184 -7.04 5.13 12.08
N VAL A 185 -7.41 4.13 12.89
CA VAL A 185 -7.08 4.11 14.32
C VAL A 185 -5.67 3.53 14.47
N MET A 186 -4.75 4.35 14.98
CA MET A 186 -3.36 3.94 15.13
C MET A 186 -3.21 2.88 16.21
N MET A 187 -2.52 1.79 15.86
CA MET A 187 -2.18 0.65 16.70
C MET A 187 -0.72 0.24 16.47
N ASP A 188 0.16 1.24 16.38
CA ASP A 188 1.60 1.00 16.26
C ASP A 188 2.16 0.46 17.59
N ASP A 189 3.02 -0.54 17.51
CA ASP A 189 3.63 -1.23 18.64
C ASP A 189 5.13 -0.92 18.80
N ARG A 190 5.67 -0.03 17.95
CA ARG A 190 7.09 0.34 17.98
C ARG A 190 7.46 1.14 19.24
N PRO A 191 8.73 1.06 19.68
CA PRO A 191 9.22 1.89 20.78
C PRO A 191 9.03 3.38 20.47
N GLY A 192 8.37 4.10 21.38
CA GLY A 192 8.08 5.53 21.24
C GLY A 192 6.76 5.86 20.54
N SER A 193 5.97 4.87 20.14
CA SER A 193 4.61 5.07 19.63
C SER A 193 3.59 5.21 20.77
N ASP A 194 2.44 5.82 20.45
CA ASP A 194 1.35 6.04 21.40
C ASP A 194 0.80 4.71 21.96
N PRO A 195 0.43 4.65 23.25
CA PRO A 195 -0.06 3.44 23.87
C PRO A 195 -1.43 3.03 23.31
N TRP A 196 -1.68 1.73 23.31
CA TRP A 196 -3.00 1.20 23.00
C TRP A 196 -3.92 1.43 24.21
N VAL A 197 -5.10 1.98 23.94
CA VAL A 197 -6.07 2.38 24.98
C VAL A 197 -7.27 1.45 24.99
N PHE A 198 -7.91 1.24 23.83
CA PHE A 198 -9.19 0.55 23.74
C PHE A 198 -9.06 -0.96 23.57
N PHE A 199 -8.07 -1.39 22.78
CA PHE A 199 -7.97 -2.77 22.30
C PHE A 199 -6.86 -3.53 23.02
N THR A 200 -7.07 -4.83 23.23
CA THR A 200 -6.01 -5.78 23.63
C THR A 200 -5.71 -6.72 22.47
N HIS A 201 -4.51 -7.29 22.45
CA HIS A 201 -4.19 -8.42 21.59
C HIS A 201 -3.58 -9.53 22.42
N GLU A 202 -4.18 -10.73 22.36
CA GLU A 202 -3.73 -11.89 23.14
C GLU A 202 -3.21 -12.98 22.21
N ARG A 203 -4.05 -13.42 21.27
CA ARG A 203 -3.73 -14.50 20.34
C ARG A 203 -3.97 -14.07 18.89
N GLY A 204 -2.95 -14.25 18.06
CA GLY A 204 -2.96 -13.95 16.62
C GLY A 204 -2.08 -14.91 15.83
N GLY A 205 -1.88 -14.62 14.54
CA GLY A 205 -0.93 -15.36 13.72
C GLY A 205 -1.36 -16.79 13.34
N THR A 206 -2.64 -17.14 13.44
CA THR A 206 -3.18 -18.43 12.95
C THR A 206 -3.03 -18.62 11.45
N TRP A 207 -2.79 -17.53 10.73
CA TRP A 207 -2.50 -17.47 9.31
C TRP A 207 -1.00 -17.59 8.98
N VAL A 208 -0.12 -17.67 9.99
CA VAL A 208 1.32 -17.81 9.78
C VAL A 208 1.63 -19.17 9.17
N ASN A 209 2.41 -19.13 8.10
CA ASN A 209 2.81 -20.26 7.28
C ASN A 209 4.31 -20.21 6.96
N TRP A 210 4.79 -21.16 6.15
CA TRP A 210 6.21 -21.36 5.84
C TRP A 210 6.88 -20.16 5.16
N ASP A 211 6.12 -19.35 4.42
CA ASP A 211 6.61 -18.22 3.63
C ASP A 211 6.60 -16.88 4.38
N ASN A 212 5.94 -16.80 5.54
CA ASN A 212 5.84 -15.56 6.32
C ASN A 212 7.19 -14.93 6.63
N ARG A 213 8.18 -15.73 7.08
CA ARG A 213 9.50 -15.21 7.43
C ARG A 213 10.20 -14.56 6.24
N MET A 214 10.02 -15.13 5.04
CA MET A 214 10.57 -14.57 3.82
C MET A 214 9.93 -13.23 3.49
N PHE A 215 8.59 -13.12 3.55
CA PHE A 215 7.89 -11.87 3.24
C PHE A 215 8.11 -10.77 4.29
N LEU A 216 8.21 -11.13 5.57
CA LEU A 216 8.61 -10.18 6.62
C LEU A 216 10.02 -9.63 6.35
N TRP A 217 10.97 -10.51 6.01
CA TRP A 217 12.31 -10.08 5.63
C TRP A 217 12.30 -9.17 4.38
N ILE A 218 11.50 -9.51 3.36
CA ILE A 218 11.33 -8.66 2.17
C ILE A 218 10.81 -7.27 2.57
N GLY A 219 9.81 -7.21 3.45
CA GLY A 219 9.23 -5.96 3.98
C GLY A 219 10.29 -5.07 4.66
N ASP A 220 11.11 -5.66 5.52
CA ASP A 220 12.18 -4.95 6.24
C ASP A 220 13.30 -4.45 5.30
N HIS A 221 13.42 -5.03 4.10
CA HIS A 221 14.51 -4.77 3.15
C HIS A 221 14.01 -4.19 1.81
N LEU A 222 12.80 -3.62 1.75
CA LEU A 222 12.20 -3.10 0.50
C LEU A 222 13.12 -2.10 -0.22
N TRP A 223 13.84 -1.25 0.50
CA TRP A 223 14.76 -0.28 -0.08
C TRP A 223 15.96 -0.95 -0.77
N LEU A 224 16.53 -2.01 -0.19
CA LEU A 224 17.63 -2.78 -0.77
C LEU A 224 17.18 -3.53 -2.02
N ILE A 225 16.00 -4.14 -1.95
CA ILE A 225 15.40 -4.86 -3.07
C ILE A 225 15.11 -3.88 -4.21
N GLY A 226 14.58 -2.68 -3.90
CA GLY A 226 14.36 -1.62 -4.86
C GLY A 226 15.65 -1.18 -5.58
N LEU A 227 16.75 -1.01 -4.84
CA LEU A 227 18.07 -0.70 -5.43
C LEU A 227 18.58 -1.83 -6.32
N ALA A 228 18.46 -3.08 -5.89
CA ALA A 228 18.90 -4.24 -6.65
C ALA A 228 18.12 -4.38 -7.96
N VAL A 229 16.79 -4.26 -7.91
CA VAL A 229 15.92 -4.29 -9.10
C VAL A 229 16.22 -3.12 -10.03
N GLY A 230 16.40 -1.92 -9.48
CA GLY A 230 16.83 -0.74 -10.22
C GLY A 230 18.14 -0.96 -10.96
N ALA A 231 19.16 -1.53 -10.30
CA ALA A 231 20.43 -1.86 -10.93
C ALA A 231 20.26 -2.89 -12.07
N VAL A 232 19.45 -3.94 -11.86
CA VAL A 232 19.19 -4.99 -12.86
C VAL A 232 18.43 -4.47 -14.08
N ILE A 233 17.61 -3.43 -13.95
CA ILE A 233 16.88 -2.84 -15.09
C ILE A 233 17.70 -1.74 -15.77
N VAL A 234 18.32 -0.85 -14.98
CA VAL A 234 19.02 0.34 -15.49
C VAL A 234 20.37 -0.02 -16.10
N LEU A 235 21.15 -0.94 -15.50
CA LEU A 235 22.47 -1.30 -16.03
C LEU A 235 22.39 -1.91 -17.43
N PRO A 236 21.52 -2.88 -17.74
CA PRO A 236 21.40 -3.41 -19.09
C PRO A 236 20.85 -2.36 -20.07
N ALA A 237 19.87 -1.54 -19.66
CA ALA A 237 19.34 -0.47 -20.51
C ALA A 237 20.43 0.56 -20.86
N TRP A 238 21.25 0.95 -19.89
CA TRP A 238 22.40 1.84 -20.10
C TRP A 238 23.45 1.20 -21.02
N VAL A 239 23.80 -0.06 -20.82
CA VAL A 239 24.72 -0.80 -21.70
C VAL A 239 24.18 -0.88 -23.13
N VAL A 240 22.89 -1.16 -23.31
CA VAL A 240 22.25 -1.19 -24.63
C VAL A 240 22.27 0.18 -25.29
N ILE A 241 21.99 1.26 -24.55
CA ILE A 241 22.08 2.63 -25.08
C ILE A 241 23.52 2.98 -25.48
N MET A 242 24.50 2.61 -24.66
CA MET A 242 25.92 2.85 -24.96
C MET A 242 26.42 2.08 -26.18
N ILE A 243 25.92 0.86 -26.41
CA ILE A 243 26.23 0.06 -27.60
C ILE A 243 25.47 0.56 -28.84
N ALA A 244 24.22 1.00 -28.68
CA ALA A 244 23.35 1.45 -29.77
C ALA A 244 23.60 2.90 -30.21
N CYS A 245 24.16 3.75 -29.34
CA CYS A 245 24.63 5.10 -29.67
C CYS A 245 26.16 5.10 -29.78
N PRO A 246 26.75 4.70 -30.92
CA PRO A 246 28.18 4.90 -31.11
C PRO A 246 28.47 6.40 -31.01
N LYS A 247 29.46 6.77 -30.18
CA LYS A 247 30.03 8.12 -30.17
C LYS A 247 30.19 8.58 -31.61
N ARG A 248 29.56 9.69 -32.01
CA ARG A 248 29.91 10.37 -33.27
C ARG A 248 31.43 10.54 -33.22
N LYS A 249 32.16 9.77 -34.04
CA LYS A 249 33.57 10.07 -34.33
C LYS A 249 33.55 11.51 -34.84
N GLY A 250 34.24 12.39 -34.14
CA GLY A 250 34.34 13.78 -34.53
C GLY A 250 34.72 13.85 -36.00
N SER A 251 33.87 14.48 -36.80
CA SER A 251 34.14 14.99 -38.13
C SER A 251 35.17 16.11 -38.04
N SER A 252 36.38 15.81 -37.56
CA SER A 252 37.44 16.81 -37.43
C SER A 252 38.49 16.68 -38.52
N GLY A 253 38.60 15.53 -39.19
CA GLY A 253 39.55 15.35 -40.28
C GLY A 253 38.99 15.73 -41.66
N GLU A 254 37.73 15.35 -41.93
CA GLU A 254 37.13 15.51 -43.26
C GLU A 254 36.67 16.95 -43.54
N ASP A 255 36.28 17.69 -42.49
CA ASP A 255 35.87 19.10 -42.61
C ASP A 255 37.05 20.05 -42.86
N ILE A 256 38.27 19.72 -42.37
CA ILE A 256 39.48 20.54 -42.58
C ILE A 256 39.97 20.41 -44.03
N GLU A 257 40.05 19.19 -44.56
CA GLU A 257 40.51 18.97 -45.94
C GLU A 257 39.53 19.57 -46.97
N THR A 258 38.22 19.52 -46.67
CA THR A 258 37.18 20.11 -47.51
C THR A 258 37.19 21.65 -47.45
N ALA A 259 37.51 22.24 -46.28
CA ALA A 259 37.69 23.68 -46.12
C ALA A 259 38.94 24.20 -46.84
N GLU A 260 40.07 23.49 -46.76
CA GLU A 260 41.30 23.85 -47.49
C GLU A 260 41.13 23.76 -49.01
N ARG A 261 40.45 22.71 -49.51
CA ARG A 261 40.14 22.59 -50.95
C ARG A 261 39.24 23.72 -51.45
N ARG A 262 38.28 24.18 -50.64
CA ARG A 262 37.42 25.33 -50.97
C ARG A 262 38.19 26.65 -50.94
N ALA A 263 39.09 26.85 -49.99
CA ALA A 263 39.95 28.04 -49.93
C ALA A 263 40.93 28.11 -51.12
N SER A 264 41.51 26.98 -51.52
CA SER A 264 42.39 26.88 -52.70
C SER A 264 41.65 27.11 -54.02
N ALA A 265 40.38 26.70 -54.12
CA ALA A 265 39.55 26.97 -55.30
C ALA A 265 39.16 28.45 -55.43
N LEU A 266 38.90 29.12 -54.31
CA LEU A 266 38.54 30.55 -54.28
C LEU A 266 39.72 31.46 -54.64
N SER A 267 40.95 31.15 -54.19
CA SER A 267 42.13 31.92 -54.56
C SER A 267 42.47 31.81 -56.06
N LYS A 268 42.24 30.63 -56.66
CA LYS A 268 42.38 30.43 -58.12
C LYS A 268 41.33 31.17 -58.95
N LEU A 269 40.16 31.44 -58.40
CA LEU A 269 39.11 32.23 -59.06
C LEU A 269 39.41 33.75 -58.98
N GLN A 270 39.97 34.23 -57.87
CA GLN A 270 40.35 35.64 -57.73
C GLN A 270 41.56 36.04 -58.58
N GLY A 271 42.48 35.11 -58.86
CA GLY A 271 43.62 35.37 -59.76
C GLY A 271 43.30 35.37 -61.27
N ARG A 272 42.03 35.10 -61.66
CA ARG A 272 41.58 35.12 -63.08
C ARG A 272 40.81 36.37 -63.48
N PHE A 273 40.62 37.31 -62.55
CA PHE A 273 39.91 38.58 -62.76
C PHE A 273 40.76 39.82 -62.42
N ALA A 274 42.10 39.66 -62.38
CA ALA A 274 43.07 40.75 -62.24
C ALA A 274 43.97 40.80 -63.47
#